data_AF-A0A9P5T6T5-F1
#
_entry.id   AF-A0A9P5T6T5-F1
#
_cell.length_a   1.000
_cell.length_b   1.000
_cell.length_c   1.000
_cell.angle_alpha   90.00
_cell.angle_beta   90.00
_cell.angle_gamma   90.00
#
_symmetry.space_group_name_H-M   'P 1'
#
loop_
_entity.id
_entity.type
_entity.pdbx_description
1 polymer ?
#
loop_
_entity_poly.entity_id
_entity_poly.type
_entity_poly.pdbx_seq_one_letter_code
_entity_poly.pdbx_strand_id
1 'polypeptide(L)'
;MFRLSAQSTRKAVQRLAVQARHQSTSSNAASTMNAKNATLAAAGVATVGALAYLTMESVDANMLADGLHPPKYPWEHKGNLTTFDHAA
;
A
#
# COMPACT_ATOMS: atom_id res chain seq x y z
N MET A 1 -47.51 47.45 -44.14
CA MET A 1 -47.83 46.02 -44.30
C MET A 1 -46.62 45.18 -43.89
N PHE A 2 -46.82 44.29 -42.92
CA PHE A 2 -45.87 43.39 -42.27
C PHE A 2 -45.41 42.26 -43.20
N ARG A 3 -44.11 41.88 -43.20
CA ARG A 3 -43.59 40.48 -43.29
C ARG A 3 -42.08 40.41 -42.95
N LEU A 4 -41.69 40.71 -41.72
CA LEU A 4 -40.29 40.57 -41.26
C LEU A 4 -40.21 39.83 -39.90
N SER A 5 -40.79 38.63 -39.79
CA SER A 5 -40.74 37.84 -38.55
C SER A 5 -40.48 36.34 -38.73
N ALA A 6 -40.49 35.81 -39.95
CA ALA A 6 -40.34 34.37 -40.19
C ALA A 6 -38.88 33.87 -40.30
N GLN A 7 -37.89 34.77 -40.32
CA GLN A 7 -36.48 34.40 -40.50
C GLN A 7 -35.73 34.23 -39.17
N SER A 8 -36.17 34.91 -38.11
CA SER A 8 -35.49 34.90 -36.80
C SER A 8 -35.66 33.56 -36.07
N THR A 9 -36.86 32.98 -36.13
CA THR A 9 -37.19 31.69 -35.48
C THR A 9 -36.49 30.49 -36.13
N ARG A 10 -36.25 30.49 -37.44
CA ARG A 10 -35.56 29.39 -38.13
C ARG A 10 -34.09 29.24 -37.70
N LYS A 11 -33.40 30.36 -37.48
CA LYS A 11 -32.00 30.37 -37.03
C LYS A 11 -31.83 29.87 -35.60
N ALA A 12 -32.78 30.17 -34.71
CA ALA A 12 -32.73 29.70 -33.32
C ALA A 12 -32.90 28.18 -33.21
N VAL A 13 -33.84 27.61 -33.96
CA VAL A 13 -34.09 26.15 -34.00
C VAL A 13 -32.91 25.40 -34.63
N GLN A 14 -32.28 25.97 -35.67
CA GLN A 14 -31.08 25.40 -36.29
C GLN A 14 -29.87 25.37 -35.33
N ARG A 15 -29.70 26.38 -34.48
CA ARG A 15 -28.58 26.39 -33.51
C ARG A 15 -28.75 25.35 -32.39
N LEU A 16 -29.98 25.18 -31.88
CA LEU A 16 -30.30 24.15 -30.88
C LEU A 16 -30.15 22.72 -31.44
N ALA A 17 -30.58 22.48 -32.68
CA ALA A 17 -30.46 21.17 -33.32
C ALA A 17 -29.00 20.79 -33.68
N VAL A 18 -28.11 21.77 -33.86
CA VAL A 18 -26.68 21.57 -34.10
C VAL A 18 -25.91 21.34 -32.80
N GLN A 19 -26.37 21.88 -31.66
CA GLN A 19 -25.75 21.64 -30.35
C GLN A 19 -26.04 20.25 -29.76
N ALA A 20 -27.00 19.50 -30.31
CA ALA A 20 -27.38 18.16 -29.81
C ALA A 20 -26.50 17.01 -30.35
N ARG A 21 -25.30 17.29 -30.90
CA ARG A 21 -24.47 16.28 -31.59
C ARG A 21 -22.99 16.32 -31.25
N HIS A 22 -22.65 16.34 -29.96
CA HIS A 22 -21.35 15.81 -29.55
C HIS A 22 -21.31 15.46 -28.05
N GLN A 23 -22.01 14.38 -27.69
CA GLN A 23 -21.76 13.67 -26.44
C GLN A 23 -21.45 12.21 -26.75
N SER A 24 -20.33 11.98 -27.43
CA SER A 24 -19.79 10.64 -27.65
C SER A 24 -18.29 10.71 -27.45
N THR A 25 -17.77 9.78 -26.64
CA THR A 25 -16.39 9.62 -26.16
C THR A 25 -15.90 10.61 -25.11
N SER A 26 -16.50 10.60 -23.91
CA SER A 26 -15.69 10.77 -22.70
C SER A 26 -14.91 9.47 -22.45
N SER A 27 -13.88 9.20 -23.25
CA SER A 27 -12.83 8.32 -22.78
C SER A 27 -12.07 9.12 -21.74
N ASN A 28 -12.06 8.68 -20.48
CA ASN A 28 -10.96 9.04 -19.60
C ASN A 28 -9.72 8.60 -20.36
N ALA A 29 -8.97 9.56 -20.93
CA ALA A 29 -7.68 9.24 -21.51
C ALA A 29 -6.91 8.57 -20.38
N ALA A 30 -6.60 7.27 -20.53
CA ALA A 30 -5.65 6.62 -19.64
C ALA A 30 -4.43 7.53 -19.66
N SER A 31 -4.17 8.20 -18.55
CA SER A 31 -3.09 9.16 -18.44
C SER A 31 -1.83 8.33 -18.68
N THR A 32 -1.29 8.39 -19.90
CA THR A 32 -0.06 7.69 -20.23
C THR A 32 1.00 8.29 -19.32
N MET A 33 1.39 7.51 -18.33
CA MET A 33 2.42 7.92 -17.38
C MET A 33 3.67 8.16 -18.20
N ASN A 34 4.03 9.44 -18.39
CA ASN A 34 5.26 9.79 -19.07
C ASN A 34 6.41 9.11 -18.33
N ALA A 35 7.44 8.66 -19.06
CA ALA A 35 8.61 7.97 -18.51
C ALA A 35 9.17 8.65 -17.25
N LYS A 36 9.14 9.99 -17.18
CA LYS A 36 9.55 10.73 -15.96
C LYS A 36 8.71 10.38 -14.72
N ASN A 37 7.39 10.35 -14.86
CA ASN A 37 6.48 10.02 -13.77
C ASN A 37 6.57 8.53 -13.40
N ALA A 38 6.79 7.67 -14.40
CA ALA A 38 7.00 6.24 -14.19
C ALA A 38 8.30 5.96 -13.44
N THR A 39 9.40 6.60 -13.84
CA THR A 39 10.69 6.51 -13.15
C THR A 39 10.61 7.04 -11.72
N LEU A 40 9.91 8.16 -11.50
CA LEU A 40 9.72 8.71 -10.16
C LEU A 40 8.91 7.75 -9.27
N ALA A 41 7.81 7.20 -9.78
CA ALA A 41 7.01 6.22 -9.05
C ALA A 41 7.82 4.96 -8.72
N ALA A 42 8.58 4.44 -9.69
CA ALA A 42 9.45 3.29 -9.49
C ALA A 42 10.53 3.55 -8.43
N ALA A 43 11.18 4.72 -8.48
CA ALA A 43 12.18 5.11 -7.50
C ALA A 43 11.57 5.25 -6.09
N GLY A 44 10.35 5.80 -5.98
CA GLY A 44 9.63 5.89 -4.72
C GLY A 44 9.36 4.51 -4.11
N VAL A 45 8.80 3.58 -4.89
CA VAL A 45 8.53 2.21 -4.42
C VAL A 45 9.81 1.49 -4.03
N ALA A 46 10.87 1.60 -4.83
CA ALA A 46 12.17 1.00 -4.52
C ALA A 46 12.78 1.56 -3.22
N THR A 47 12.67 2.87 -3.00
CA THR A 47 13.20 3.52 -1.80
C THR A 47 12.43 3.08 -0.55
N VAL A 48 11.09 3.06 -0.60
CA VAL A 48 10.27 2.59 0.52
C VAL A 48 10.54 1.11 0.82
N GLY A 49 10.64 0.27 -0.22
CA GLY A 49 10.96 -1.15 -0.05
C GLY A 49 12.35 -1.36 0.55
N ALA A 50 13.35 -0.60 0.11
CA ALA A 50 14.71 -0.66 0.66
C ALA A 50 14.74 -0.21 2.13
N LEU A 51 14.06 0.88 2.47
CA LEU A 51 13.95 1.34 3.86
C LEU A 51 13.25 0.30 4.72
N ALA A 52 12.12 -0.25 4.27
CA ALA A 52 11.40 -1.28 5.00
C ALA A 52 12.24 -2.54 5.23
N TYR A 53 13.05 -2.95 4.25
CA TYR A 53 13.98 -4.07 4.38
C TYR A 53 15.11 -3.77 5.37
N LEU A 54 15.69 -2.56 5.33
CA LEU A 54 16.78 -2.16 6.22
C LEU A 54 16.32 -1.94 7.66
N THR A 55 15.07 -1.49 7.86
CA THR A 55 14.50 -1.28 9.20
C THR A 55 13.73 -2.48 9.71
N MET A 56 13.58 -3.54 8.91
CA MET A 56 12.94 -4.77 9.36
C MET A 56 13.81 -5.38 10.45
N GLU A 57 13.25 -5.51 11.65
CA GLU A 57 13.91 -6.21 12.74
C GLU A 57 14.11 -7.67 12.34
N SER A 58 15.35 -8.13 12.42
CA SER A 58 15.71 -9.52 12.15
C SER A 58 15.18 -10.40 13.27
N VAL A 59 14.04 -11.05 13.04
CA VAL A 59 13.54 -12.12 13.93
C VAL A 59 14.32 -13.38 13.59
N ASP A 60 15.39 -13.62 14.33
CA ASP A 60 16.18 -14.85 14.22
C ASP A 60 15.67 -15.86 15.26
N ALA A 61 15.34 -17.09 14.83
CA ALA A 61 15.00 -18.19 15.72
C ALA A 61 16.29 -18.84 16.26
N ASN A 62 17.24 -18.00 16.67
CA ASN A 62 18.55 -18.44 17.08
C ASN A 62 18.51 -18.98 18.51
N MET A 63 18.26 -20.29 18.62
CA MET A 63 18.29 -21.01 19.90
C MET A 63 19.68 -20.97 20.58
N LEU A 64 20.76 -20.57 19.88
CA LEU A 64 22.06 -20.34 20.52
C LEU A 64 22.04 -19.08 21.39
N ALA A 65 21.22 -18.07 21.07
CA ALA A 65 21.10 -16.85 21.86
C ALA A 65 20.43 -17.12 23.23
N ASP A 66 19.56 -18.13 23.30
CA ASP A 66 18.90 -18.57 24.54
C ASP A 66 19.83 -19.35 25.49
N GLY A 67 21.02 -19.72 25.01
CA GLY A 67 21.99 -20.49 25.77
C GLY A 67 21.61 -21.96 25.97
N LEU A 68 22.58 -22.78 26.37
CA LEU A 68 22.34 -24.18 26.64
C LEU A 68 21.58 -24.35 27.96
N HIS A 69 20.35 -24.86 27.91
CA HIS A 69 19.56 -25.10 29.11
C HIS A 69 20.30 -26.02 30.09
N PRO A 70 20.43 -25.65 31.37
CA PRO A 70 21.14 -26.49 32.33
C PRO A 70 20.40 -27.83 32.51
N PRO A 71 21.14 -28.96 32.59
CA PRO A 71 20.53 -30.24 32.87
C PRO A 71 19.99 -30.28 34.31
N LYS A 72 18.90 -31.01 34.51
CA LYS A 72 18.28 -31.19 35.83
C LYS A 72 19.03 -32.26 36.63
N TYR A 73 19.99 -31.83 37.45
CA TYR A 73 20.69 -32.74 38.34
C TYR A 73 19.80 -33.19 39.53
N PRO A 74 19.84 -34.47 39.93
CA PRO A 74 19.05 -35.00 41.03
C PRO A 74 19.74 -34.76 42.38
N TRP A 75 19.87 -33.51 42.80
CA TRP A 75 20.46 -33.20 44.11
C TRP A 75 19.61 -33.77 45.26
N GLU A 76 20.28 -34.31 46.28
CA GLU A 76 19.65 -34.87 47.47
C GLU A 76 18.76 -33.85 48.20
N HIS A 77 19.09 -32.56 48.11
CA HIS A 77 18.37 -31.45 48.74
C HIS A 77 17.31 -30.77 47.85
N LYS A 78 16.89 -31.41 46.75
CA LYS A 78 15.94 -30.83 45.78
C LYS A 78 14.46 -31.02 46.15
N GLY A 79 14.14 -31.80 47.17
CA GLY A 79 12.78 -32.05 47.63
C GLY A 79 12.29 -31.02 48.66
N ASN A 80 10.97 -30.89 48.80
CA ASN A 80 10.38 -29.94 49.76
C ASN A 80 10.72 -30.24 51.22
N LEU A 81 11.09 -31.48 51.53
CA LEU A 81 11.41 -31.96 52.87
C LEU A 81 12.88 -32.38 53.01
N THR A 82 13.72 -32.05 52.04
CA THR A 82 15.14 -32.45 52.04
C THR A 82 16.02 -31.33 52.60
N THR A 83 17.08 -31.68 53.32
CA THR A 83 18.06 -30.74 53.89
C THR A 83 19.37 -30.77 53.10
N PHE A 84 20.24 -29.77 53.31
CA PHE A 84 21.60 -29.77 52.76
C PHE A 84 22.43 -30.94 53.30
N ASP A 85 23.35 -31.42 52.47
CA ASP A 85 24.38 -32.37 52.89
C ASP A 85 25.41 -31.65 53.76
N HIS A 86 25.62 -32.12 55.00
CA HIS A 86 26.57 -31.55 55.95
C HIS A 86 28.00 -32.08 55.77
N ALA A 87 28.20 -33.07 54.89
CA ALA A 87 29.50 -33.66 54.58
C ALA A 87 30.07 -33.21 53.23
N ALA A 88 29.31 -32.42 52.46
CA ALA A 88 29.69 -31.91 51.14
C ALA A 88 30.72 -30.77 51.20
#